data_AF-A0A925ZWI1-F1
#
_entry.id   AF-A0A925ZWI1-F1
#
_cell.length_a   1.000
_cell.length_b   1.000
_cell.length_c   1.000
_cell.angle_alpha   90.00
_cell.angle_beta   90.00
_cell.angle_gamma   90.00
#
_symmetry.space_group_name_H-M   'P 1'
#
loop_
_entity.id
_entity.type
_entity.pdbx_description
1 polymer ?
#
loop_
_entity_poly.entity_id
_entity_poly.type
_entity_poly.pdbx_seq_one_letter_code
_entity_poly.pdbx_strand_id
1 'polypeptide(L)'
;MPAEQHCPICGVRVAVSERYPRYICAACAQRAQSADGRALRFWNVDMSGGFSGTYADTGEPYAGHACFVDGVPCHADEARFGGIVIQVEAAYDRST
;
A
#
# COMPACT_ATOMS: atom_id res chain seq x y z
N MET A 1 -10.36 3.67 25.64
CA MET A 1 -10.42 2.66 24.56
C MET A 1 -9.26 2.97 23.62
N PRO A 2 -8.37 2.04 23.27
CA PRO A 2 -7.41 2.30 22.19
C PRO A 2 -8.20 2.55 20.90
N ALA A 3 -7.76 3.51 20.08
CA ALA A 3 -8.36 3.71 18.77
C ALA A 3 -8.23 2.41 17.98
N GLU A 4 -9.33 1.87 17.44
CA GLU A 4 -9.27 0.69 16.57
C GLU A 4 -9.04 1.17 15.14
N GLN A 5 -8.08 0.56 14.46
CA GLN A 5 -7.81 0.85 13.05
C GLN A 5 -8.18 -0.36 12.19
N HIS A 6 -8.83 -0.09 11.06
CA HIS A 6 -9.29 -1.09 10.12
C HIS A 6 -8.71 -0.81 8.73
N CYS A 7 -8.43 -1.85 7.98
CA CYS A 7 -8.05 -1.75 6.58
C CYS A 7 -9.20 -1.08 5.79
N PRO A 8 -8.96 0.03 5.08
CA PRO A 8 -10.01 0.74 4.36
C PRO A 8 -10.57 -0.03 3.14
N ILE A 9 -9.93 -1.14 2.76
CA ILE A 9 -10.34 -1.96 1.61
C ILE A 9 -11.20 -3.15 2.04
N CYS A 10 -10.73 -3.94 3.02
CA CYS A 10 -11.41 -5.17 3.43
C CYS A 10 -12.00 -5.13 4.85
N GLY A 11 -11.80 -4.04 5.60
CA GLY A 11 -12.33 -3.87 6.96
C GLY A 11 -11.62 -4.71 8.03
N VAL A 12 -10.59 -5.50 7.70
CA VAL A 12 -9.86 -6.28 8.73
C VAL A 12 -9.17 -5.35 9.72
N ARG A 13 -9.13 -5.75 11.00
CA ARG A 13 -8.40 -5.03 12.04
C ARG A 13 -6.90 -5.03 11.71
N VAL A 14 -6.29 -3.86 11.80
CA VAL A 14 -4.85 -3.67 11.59
C VAL A 14 -4.23 -3.02 12.83
N ALA A 15 -2.90 -3.03 12.93
CA ALA A 15 -2.20 -2.34 14.00
C ALA A 15 -2.48 -0.84 13.93
N VAL A 16 -2.60 -0.20 15.08
CA VAL A 16 -2.91 1.23 15.14
C VAL A 16 -1.66 2.01 14.78
N SER A 17 -1.77 2.91 13.81
CA SER A 17 -0.69 3.80 13.39
C SER A 17 -1.22 5.21 13.21
N GLU A 18 -0.92 6.08 14.17
CA GLU A 18 -1.25 7.51 14.09
C GLU A 18 -0.61 8.18 12.87
N ARG A 19 0.54 7.67 12.42
CA ARG A 19 1.26 8.17 11.24
C ARG A 19 0.61 7.76 9.93
N TYR A 20 0.03 6.55 9.88
CA TYR A 20 -0.57 6.00 8.68
C TYR A 20 -2.03 5.60 8.98
N PRO A 21 -2.95 6.54 9.22
CA PRO A 21 -4.32 6.20 9.62
C PRO A 21 -5.11 5.44 8.56
N ARG A 22 -4.60 5.39 7.31
CA ARG A 22 -5.26 4.83 6.12
C ARG A 22 -4.48 3.71 5.45
N TYR A 23 -3.50 3.11 6.14
CA TYR A 23 -2.75 2.00 5.55
C TYR A 23 -3.62 0.75 5.38
N ILE A 24 -3.30 -0.02 4.36
CA ILE A 24 -4.00 -1.27 4.03
C ILE A 24 -3.28 -2.48 4.65
N CYS A 25 -4.02 -3.54 4.93
CA CYS A 25 -3.42 -4.78 5.44
C CYS A 25 -2.50 -5.45 4.40
N ALA A 26 -1.59 -6.31 4.86
CA ALA A 26 -0.67 -7.03 4.00
C ALA A 26 -1.36 -7.85 2.90
N ALA A 27 -2.54 -8.43 3.18
CA ALA A 27 -3.30 -9.20 2.21
C ALA A 27 -3.84 -8.32 1.06
N CYS A 28 -4.23 -7.08 1.35
CA CYS A 28 -4.64 -6.13 0.31
C CYS A 28 -3.41 -5.60 -0.45
N ALA A 29 -2.29 -5.36 0.24
CA ALA A 29 -1.04 -4.95 -0.39
C ALA A 29 -0.53 -5.97 -1.44
N GLN A 30 -0.72 -7.27 -1.23
CA GLN A 30 -0.36 -8.31 -2.20
C GLN A 30 -1.24 -8.31 -3.47
N ARG A 31 -2.38 -7.61 -3.45
CA ARG A 31 -3.28 -7.44 -4.62
C ARG A 31 -3.09 -6.11 -5.32
N ALA A 32 -2.04 -5.36 -4.98
CA ALA A 32 -1.73 -4.08 -5.63
C ALA A 32 -1.43 -4.30 -7.11
N GLN A 33 -2.01 -3.44 -7.94
CA GLN A 33 -1.88 -3.46 -9.40
C GLN A 33 -1.52 -2.07 -9.93
N SER A 34 -0.91 -2.00 -11.11
CA SER A 34 -0.71 -0.75 -11.84
C SER A 34 -2.05 -0.24 -12.41
N ALA A 35 -2.03 0.97 -12.97
CA ALA A 35 -3.19 1.54 -13.67
C ALA A 35 -3.69 0.64 -14.82
N ASP A 36 -2.77 -0.12 -15.44
CA ASP A 36 -3.07 -1.06 -16.52
C ASP A 36 -3.57 -2.43 -16.03
N GLY A 37 -3.73 -2.60 -14.71
CA GLY A 37 -4.17 -3.86 -14.09
C GLY A 37 -3.07 -4.91 -13.94
N ARG A 38 -1.79 -4.55 -14.08
CA ARG A 38 -0.69 -5.50 -13.88
C ARG A 38 -0.33 -5.59 -12.40
N ALA A 39 -0.19 -6.81 -11.87
CA ALA A 39 0.16 -7.01 -10.47
C ALA A 39 1.54 -6.39 -10.13
N LEU A 40 1.61 -5.70 -9.00
CA LEU A 40 2.81 -5.04 -8.49
C LEU A 40 3.29 -5.69 -7.20
N ARG A 41 4.60 -5.71 -7.01
CA ARG A 41 5.24 -6.14 -5.77
C ARG A 41 6.19 -5.04 -5.31
N PHE A 42 6.09 -4.65 -4.05
CA PHE A 42 6.93 -3.63 -3.43
C PHE A 42 7.79 -4.22 -2.32
N TRP A 43 9.01 -3.74 -2.18
CA TRP A 43 9.94 -4.13 -1.12
C TRP A 43 10.98 -3.04 -0.84
N ASN A 44 11.67 -3.16 0.29
CA ASN A 44 12.80 -2.28 0.59
C ASN A 44 14.07 -2.76 -0.10
N VAL A 45 14.81 -1.82 -0.69
CA VAL A 45 16.04 -2.14 -1.44
C VAL A 45 17.11 -2.70 -0.52
N ASP A 46 17.32 -2.08 0.64
CA ASP A 46 18.33 -2.50 1.60
C ASP A 46 17.95 -2.13 3.05
N MET A 47 18.77 -2.57 4.01
CA MET A 47 18.56 -2.27 5.44
C MET A 47 18.74 -0.78 5.78
N SER A 48 19.39 -0.01 4.89
CA SER A 48 19.49 1.45 4.96
C SER A 48 18.24 2.17 4.47
N GLY A 49 17.36 1.46 3.76
CA GLY A 49 16.08 1.98 3.29
C GLY A 49 15.86 1.74 1.80
N GLY A 50 15.15 2.65 1.17
CA GLY A 50 14.85 2.61 -0.25
C GLY A 50 13.55 1.88 -0.56
N PHE A 51 12.81 2.44 -1.50
CA PHE A 51 11.57 1.91 -2.04
C PHE A 51 11.83 1.35 -3.43
N SER A 52 11.42 0.11 -3.68
CA SER A 52 11.41 -0.43 -5.04
C SER A 52 10.14 -1.22 -5.30
N GLY A 53 9.64 -1.10 -6.53
CA GLY A 53 8.55 -1.90 -7.05
C GLY A 53 8.97 -2.65 -8.30
N THR A 54 8.35 -3.80 -8.55
CA THR A 54 8.35 -4.44 -9.87
C THR A 54 6.97 -4.92 -10.26
N TYR A 55 6.80 -5.14 -11.56
CA TYR A 55 5.70 -5.93 -12.06
C TYR A 55 5.89 -7.41 -11.69
N ALA A 56 4.88 -8.02 -11.07
CA ALA A 56 4.98 -9.38 -10.55
C ALA A 56 4.99 -10.46 -11.65
N ASP A 57 4.52 -10.12 -12.85
CA ASP A 57 4.50 -11.01 -14.02
C ASP A 57 5.84 -11.06 -14.75
N THR A 58 6.50 -9.92 -14.98
CA THR A 58 7.75 -9.83 -15.76
C THR A 58 9.00 -9.61 -14.90
N GLY A 59 8.83 -9.14 -13.66
CA GLY A 59 9.94 -8.69 -12.82
C GLY A 59 10.54 -7.34 -13.25
N GLU A 60 9.95 -6.66 -14.24
CA GLU A 60 10.43 -5.37 -14.71
C GLU A 60 10.29 -4.30 -13.62
N PRO A 61 11.24 -3.36 -13.51
CA PRO A 61 11.19 -2.29 -12.52
C PRO A 61 9.96 -1.42 -12.72
N TYR A 62 9.23 -1.21 -11.62
CA TYR A 62 8.13 -0.26 -11.52
C TYR A 62 8.62 0.96 -10.75
N ALA A 63 8.78 2.08 -11.46
CA ALA A 63 9.29 3.33 -10.90
C ALA A 63 8.21 4.18 -10.19
N GLY A 64 6.95 3.73 -10.20
CA GLY A 64 5.84 4.48 -9.62
C GLY A 64 5.58 4.13 -8.16
N HIS A 65 4.86 5.02 -7.49
CA HIS A 65 4.31 4.81 -6.15
C HIS A 65 2.79 4.55 -6.18
N ALA A 66 2.13 4.97 -7.25
CA ALA A 66 0.70 4.79 -7.43
C ALA A 66 0.37 3.32 -7.69
N CYS A 67 -0.64 2.80 -7.01
CA CYS A 67 -1.16 1.46 -7.26
C CYS A 67 -2.66 1.43 -7.03
N PHE A 68 -3.29 0.35 -7.45
CA PHE A 68 -4.71 0.13 -7.31
C PHE A 68 -4.95 -1.21 -6.65
N VAL A 69 -5.80 -1.25 -5.63
CA VAL A 69 -6.21 -2.48 -4.97
C VAL A 69 -7.72 -2.56 -5.03
N ASP A 70 -8.26 -3.60 -5.67
CA ASP A 70 -9.71 -3.76 -5.87
C ASP A 70 -10.38 -2.50 -6.50
N GLY A 71 -9.65 -1.80 -7.38
CA GLY A 71 -10.08 -0.56 -8.03
C GLY A 71 -9.94 0.71 -7.18
N VAL A 72 -9.43 0.59 -5.95
CA VAL A 72 -9.16 1.72 -5.05
C VAL A 72 -7.77 2.29 -5.34
N PRO A 73 -7.63 3.60 -5.63
CA PRO A 73 -6.32 4.24 -5.77
C PRO A 73 -5.59 4.27 -4.43
N CYS A 74 -4.34 3.83 -4.45
CA CYS A 74 -3.45 3.68 -3.32
C CYS A 74 -2.05 4.23 -3.66
N HIS A 75 -1.32 4.59 -2.62
CA HIS A 75 0.06 5.06 -2.69
C HIS A 75 0.95 4.16 -1.85
N ALA A 76 1.96 3.56 -2.48
CA ALA A 76 2.99 2.74 -1.86
C ALA A 76 4.25 3.58 -1.63
N ASP A 77 4.78 3.56 -0.41
CA ASP A 77 5.98 4.33 -0.07
C ASP A 77 6.80 3.66 1.04
N GLU A 78 8.02 4.14 1.23
CA GLU A 78 8.88 3.73 2.33
C GLU A 78 8.34 4.24 3.68
N ALA A 79 8.22 3.32 4.64
CA ALA A 79 7.88 3.68 6.01
C ALA A 79 9.10 4.27 6.75
N ARG A 80 8.87 5.20 7.67
CA ARG A 80 9.93 5.96 8.38
C ARG A 80 10.92 5.12 9.20
N PHE A 81 10.63 3.84 9.46
CA PHE A 81 11.51 2.91 10.19
C PHE A 81 11.85 1.66 9.37
N GLY A 82 11.82 1.77 8.04
CA GLY A 82 11.90 0.62 7.14
C GLY A 82 10.54 -0.08 7.00
N GLY A 83 10.41 -0.87 5.94
CA GLY A 83 9.13 -1.42 5.50
C GLY A 83 8.52 -0.63 4.35
N ILE A 84 7.56 -1.25 3.67
CA ILE A 84 6.69 -0.59 2.70
C ILE A 84 5.33 -0.36 3.35
N VAL A 85 4.85 0.87 3.28
CA VAL A 85 3.48 1.21 3.64
C VAL A 85 2.69 1.49 2.38
N ILE A 86 1.49 0.92 2.29
CA ILE A 86 0.53 1.24 1.24
C ILE A 86 -0.70 1.84 1.91
N GLN A 87 -1.13 3.00 1.44
CA GLN A 87 -2.30 3.71 1.97
C GLN A 87 -3.25 4.10 0.86
N VAL A 88 -4.55 4.16 1.15
CA VAL A 88 -5.52 4.69 0.17
C VAL A 88 -5.29 6.17 -0.05
N GLU A 89 -5.47 6.61 -1.29
CA GLU A 89 -5.39 8.03 -1.64
C GLU A 89 -6.46 8.82 -0.90
N ALA A 90 -6.08 10.02 -0.41
CA ALA A 90 -6.96 10.83 0.42
C ALA A 90 -8.26 11.23 -0.29
N ALA A 91 -8.18 11.37 -1.62
CA ALA A 91 -9.30 11.72 -2.47
C ALA A 91 -10.32 10.57 -2.66
N TYR A 92 -10.01 9.34 -2.22
CA TYR A 92 -10.92 8.20 -2.30
C TYR A 92 -11.84 8.07 -1.07
N ASP A 93 -11.94 9.09 -0.22
CA ASP A 93 -12.92 9.04 0.86
C ASP A 93 -14.33 8.80 0.29
N ARG A 94 -14.85 7.59 0.49
CA ARG A 94 -16.22 7.16 0.19
C ARG A 94 -17.18 7.82 1.19
N SER A 95 -17.15 9.14 1.25
CA SER A 95 -18.16 9.97 1.90
C SER A 95 -19.45 9.90 1.07
N THR A 96 -20.22 8.82 1.25
CA THR A 96 -21.67 8.78 0.97
C THR A 96 -22.32 7.86 1.98
#